data_AF-A0A1V4Z5M7-F1
#
_entry.id   AF-A0A1V4Z5M7-F1
#
_cell.length_a   1.000
_cell.length_b   1.000
_cell.length_c   1.000
_cell.angle_alpha   90.00
_cell.angle_beta   90.00
_cell.angle_gamma   90.00
#
_symmetry.space_group_name_H-M   'P 1'
#
loop_
_entity.id
_entity.type
_entity.pdbx_description
1 polymer ?
#
loop_
_entity_poly.entity_id
_entity_poly.type
_entity_poly.pdbx_seq_one_letter_code
_entity_poly.pdbx_strand_id
1 'polypeptide(L)'
;MPSQSKRFLGRLSSLKAFIIAPLVFLLLLGAVFAYSGLWPPMVVIESKSMQHADESSIGTIDTGDIVVVKKITSTNEVITYLDAVPTGHTTYGALGDVIVYYKSGMSKPIIHRAMCNLVYNTTGGGFDIPALANVPSSMWSVTGDEKRWWNVDGVLELYDIGYQKVTLSIDLTAMLDYMKSPNYGGTPHGGLITMGDYNWYEGADGTYMGKYDQKWISTVKEPVKDEWLVGKARGELPWFGLLKLYATGTAPSYTPRNSVVDLIASIAAIVLLPIILDIILDLMKRRGVHLFGKNKVKDEGSDKRDPPE
;
A
#
# COMPACT_ATOMS: atom_id res chain seq x y z
N MET A 1 -41.81 -38.15 -5.49
CA MET A 1 -40.88 -37.75 -6.56
C MET A 1 -40.71 -36.23 -6.52
N PRO A 2 -39.51 -35.65 -6.32
CA PRO A 2 -39.36 -34.20 -6.39
C PRO A 2 -39.65 -33.73 -7.82
N SER A 3 -40.58 -32.79 -7.98
CA SER A 3 -41.00 -32.31 -9.30
C SER A 3 -39.80 -31.78 -10.10
N GLN A 4 -39.75 -32.13 -11.39
CA GLN A 4 -38.76 -31.68 -12.38
C GLN A 4 -38.51 -30.15 -12.32
N SER A 5 -39.53 -29.36 -11.96
CA SER A 5 -39.43 -27.91 -11.78
C SER A 5 -38.48 -27.45 -10.67
N LYS A 6 -38.41 -28.15 -9.52
CA LYS A 6 -37.48 -27.80 -8.43
C LYS A 6 -36.02 -28.07 -8.80
N ARG A 7 -35.75 -29.11 -9.60
CA ARG A 7 -34.41 -29.41 -10.13
C ARG A 7 -33.96 -28.41 -11.21
N PHE A 8 -34.87 -27.95 -12.06
CA PHE A 8 -34.59 -26.95 -13.09
C PHE A 8 -34.34 -25.55 -12.50
N LEU A 9 -35.15 -25.12 -11.53
CA LEU A 9 -34.97 -23.85 -10.80
C LEU A 9 -33.66 -23.83 -9.97
N GLY A 10 -33.27 -24.96 -9.36
CA GLY A 10 -31.98 -25.11 -8.70
C GLY A 10 -30.79 -24.95 -9.65
N ARG A 11 -30.83 -25.60 -10.82
CA ARG A 11 -29.81 -25.45 -11.88
C ARG A 11 -29.70 -24.04 -12.43
N LEU A 12 -30.82 -23.33 -12.57
CA LEU A 12 -30.83 -21.93 -13.03
C LEU A 12 -30.18 -20.99 -12.01
N SER A 13 -30.31 -21.27 -10.71
CA SER A 13 -29.66 -20.49 -9.63
C SER A 13 -28.14 -20.69 -9.60
N SER A 14 -27.66 -21.92 -9.79
CA SER A 14 -26.23 -22.23 -9.85
C SER A 14 -25.57 -21.65 -11.11
N LEU A 15 -26.28 -21.63 -12.24
CA LEU A 15 -25.79 -21.02 -13.48
C LEU A 15 -25.68 -19.49 -13.37
N LYS A 16 -26.64 -18.84 -12.69
CA LYS A 16 -26.57 -17.41 -12.37
C LYS A 16 -25.37 -17.08 -11.49
N ALA A 17 -25.08 -17.90 -10.47
CA ALA A 17 -23.89 -17.70 -9.63
C ALA A 17 -22.58 -17.79 -10.45
N PHE A 18 -22.53 -18.71 -11.43
CA PHE A 18 -21.37 -18.88 -12.32
C PHE A 18 -21.16 -17.73 -13.31
N ILE A 19 -22.17 -16.88 -13.54
CA ILE A 19 -22.08 -15.70 -14.41
C ILE A 19 -21.93 -14.41 -13.58
N ILE A 20 -22.73 -14.27 -12.53
CA ILE A 20 -22.74 -13.08 -11.68
C ILE A 20 -21.42 -12.93 -10.93
N ALA A 21 -20.86 -14.01 -10.36
CA ALA A 21 -19.62 -13.88 -9.59
C ALA A 21 -18.42 -13.41 -10.44
N PRO A 22 -18.14 -13.99 -11.63
CA PRO A 22 -17.13 -13.45 -12.53
C PRO A 22 -17.43 -12.02 -12.99
N LEU A 23 -18.69 -11.68 -13.26
CA LEU A 23 -19.07 -10.33 -13.68
C LEU A 23 -18.81 -9.30 -12.57
N VAL A 24 -19.20 -9.60 -11.34
CA VAL A 24 -18.93 -8.75 -10.16
C VAL A 24 -17.42 -8.63 -9.94
N PHE A 25 -16.68 -9.73 -10.06
CA PHE A 25 -15.21 -9.70 -9.96
C PHE A 25 -14.58 -8.80 -11.03
N LEU A 26 -14.98 -8.94 -12.29
CA LEU A 26 -14.49 -8.09 -13.39
C LEU A 26 -14.88 -6.62 -13.18
N LEU A 27 -16.07 -6.35 -12.66
CA LEU A 27 -16.52 -4.99 -12.33
C LEU A 27 -15.67 -4.38 -11.20
N LEU A 28 -15.41 -5.13 -10.14
CA LEU A 28 -14.53 -4.70 -9.05
C LEU A 28 -13.12 -4.45 -9.55
N LEU A 29 -12.56 -5.38 -10.34
CA LEU A 29 -11.23 -5.23 -10.91
C LEU A 29 -11.15 -4.03 -11.87
N GLY A 30 -12.19 -3.81 -12.67
CA GLY A 30 -12.32 -2.64 -13.55
C GLY A 30 -12.41 -1.33 -12.77
N ALA A 31 -13.13 -1.31 -11.63
CA ALA A 31 -13.20 -0.14 -10.75
C ALA A 31 -11.85 0.16 -10.10
N VAL A 32 -11.14 -0.86 -9.61
CA VAL A 32 -9.80 -0.71 -9.05
C VAL A 32 -8.81 -0.21 -10.12
N PHE A 33 -8.89 -0.74 -11.35
CA PHE A 33 -8.09 -0.27 -12.48
C PHE A 33 -8.39 1.19 -12.85
N ALA A 34 -9.66 1.58 -12.90
CA ALA A 34 -10.07 2.96 -13.19
C ALA A 34 -9.58 3.94 -12.10
N TYR A 35 -9.58 3.53 -10.83
CA TYR A 35 -9.05 4.31 -9.73
C TYR A 35 -7.52 4.38 -9.73
N SER A 36 -6.85 3.25 -9.99
CA SER A 36 -5.39 3.13 -9.93
C SER A 36 -4.70 3.79 -11.12
N GLY A 37 -5.27 3.72 -12.32
CA GLY A 37 -4.60 4.11 -13.56
C GLY A 37 -3.40 3.22 -13.94
N LEU A 38 -3.24 2.05 -13.30
CA LEU A 38 -2.14 1.09 -13.52
C LEU A 38 -2.67 -0.33 -13.73
N TRP A 39 -2.03 -1.08 -14.62
CA TRP A 39 -2.26 -2.51 -14.79
C TRP A 39 -0.95 -3.32 -14.68
N PRO A 40 -0.87 -4.34 -13.81
CA PRO A 40 -1.84 -4.67 -12.77
C PRO A 40 -1.92 -3.56 -11.71
N PRO A 41 -3.10 -3.31 -11.10
CA PRO A 41 -3.28 -2.22 -10.13
C PRO A 41 -2.73 -2.55 -8.74
N MET A 42 -2.21 -3.76 -8.55
CA MET A 42 -1.84 -4.33 -7.26
C MET A 42 -0.48 -5.00 -7.35
N VAL A 43 0.29 -4.92 -6.27
CA VAL A 43 1.61 -5.56 -6.12
C VAL A 43 1.61 -6.48 -4.91
N VAL A 44 2.30 -7.62 -5.03
CA VAL A 44 2.51 -8.53 -3.89
C VAL A 44 3.81 -8.13 -3.21
N ILE A 45 3.77 -8.01 -1.88
CA ILE A 45 4.94 -7.66 -1.07
C ILE A 45 5.76 -8.92 -0.79
N GLU A 46 7.00 -8.92 -1.23
CA GLU A 46 7.86 -10.11 -1.20
C GLU A 46 9.04 -9.97 -0.21
N SER A 47 9.11 -8.87 0.54
CA SER A 47 10.23 -8.59 1.44
C SER A 47 9.80 -7.80 2.68
N LYS A 48 10.60 -7.91 3.75
CA LYS A 48 10.36 -7.25 5.02
C LYS A 48 10.70 -5.75 5.08
N SER A 49 11.13 -5.12 3.98
CA SER A 49 11.71 -3.76 4.03
C SER A 49 10.75 -2.68 4.54
N MET A 50 9.43 -2.93 4.51
CA MET A 50 8.39 -2.03 5.02
C MET A 50 7.72 -2.50 6.32
N GLN A 51 8.13 -3.64 6.87
CA GLN A 51 7.53 -4.19 8.10
C GLN A 51 7.88 -3.34 9.33
N HIS A 52 6.98 -3.29 10.31
CA HIS A 52 7.25 -2.62 11.59
C HIS A 52 7.61 -3.59 12.71
N ALA A 53 7.25 -4.87 12.56
CA ALA A 53 7.54 -5.93 13.51
C ALA A 53 7.69 -7.29 12.82
N ASP A 54 8.02 -8.31 13.61
CA ASP A 54 8.09 -9.70 13.15
C ASP A 54 6.68 -10.29 12.92
N GLU A 55 5.68 -9.82 13.68
CA GLU A 55 4.27 -10.12 13.45
C GLU A 55 3.63 -9.04 12.58
N SER A 56 2.68 -9.43 11.74
CA SER A 56 1.96 -8.54 10.83
C SER A 56 0.89 -7.73 11.56
N SER A 57 0.58 -6.53 11.05
CA SER A 57 -0.54 -5.73 11.52
C SER A 57 -1.32 -5.12 10.37
N ILE A 58 -2.63 -4.95 10.57
CA ILE A 58 -3.46 -4.22 9.60
C ILE A 58 -3.07 -2.74 9.67
N GLY A 59 -2.83 -2.13 8.52
CA GLY A 59 -2.36 -0.77 8.36
C GLY A 59 -0.85 -0.67 8.29
N THR A 60 -0.12 -1.77 8.08
CA THR A 60 1.32 -1.81 7.78
C THR A 60 1.56 -2.65 6.54
N ILE A 61 2.66 -2.40 5.83
CA ILE A 61 3.02 -3.18 4.63
C ILE A 61 3.92 -4.33 5.06
N ASP A 62 3.37 -5.53 5.11
CA ASP A 62 4.06 -6.72 5.55
C ASP A 62 4.33 -7.71 4.39
N THR A 63 5.31 -8.60 4.59
CA THR A 63 5.58 -9.66 3.62
C THR A 63 4.35 -10.55 3.46
N GLY A 64 3.88 -10.71 2.23
CA GLY A 64 2.67 -11.47 1.93
C GLY A 64 1.41 -10.62 1.77
N ASP A 65 1.49 -9.30 1.92
CA ASP A 65 0.37 -8.43 1.59
C ASP A 65 0.23 -8.19 0.10
N ILE A 66 -0.97 -7.75 -0.31
CA ILE A 66 -1.22 -7.17 -1.62
C ILE A 66 -1.50 -5.68 -1.42
N VAL A 67 -0.75 -4.82 -2.11
CA VAL A 67 -0.91 -3.37 -2.04
C VAL A 67 -1.46 -2.81 -3.33
N VAL A 68 -2.50 -1.99 -3.25
CA VAL A 68 -3.06 -1.22 -4.38
C VAL A 68 -2.18 0.00 -4.63
N VAL A 69 -1.77 0.17 -5.89
CA VAL A 69 -0.88 1.27 -6.30
C VAL A 69 -1.66 2.22 -7.19
N LYS A 70 -1.68 3.51 -6.84
CA LYS A 70 -2.27 4.58 -7.65
C LYS A 70 -1.18 5.27 -8.46
N LYS A 71 -1.34 5.36 -9.77
CA LYS A 71 -0.43 6.07 -10.69
C LYS A 71 -0.21 7.50 -10.22
N ILE A 72 1.06 7.92 -10.25
CA ILE A 72 1.48 9.30 -10.14
C ILE A 72 2.50 9.56 -11.25
N THR A 73 2.66 10.82 -11.62
CA THR A 73 3.57 11.24 -12.69
C THR A 73 4.62 12.24 -12.23
N SER A 74 4.42 12.86 -11.07
CA SER A 74 5.37 13.81 -10.51
C SER A 74 5.60 13.59 -9.02
N THR A 75 6.83 13.86 -8.58
CA THR A 75 7.24 13.91 -7.17
C THR A 75 6.42 14.91 -6.35
N ASN A 76 5.88 15.95 -6.98
CA ASN A 76 4.98 16.92 -6.32
C ASN A 76 3.64 16.32 -5.86
N GLU A 77 3.25 15.16 -6.38
CA GLU A 77 2.04 14.45 -5.94
C GLU A 77 2.29 13.61 -4.67
N VAL A 78 3.51 13.58 -4.15
CA VAL A 78 3.94 12.78 -3.00
C VAL A 78 4.10 13.68 -1.79
N ILE A 79 3.44 13.33 -0.69
CA ILE A 79 3.69 13.96 0.61
C ILE A 79 4.84 13.19 1.27
N THR A 80 6.01 13.80 1.38
CA THR A 80 7.17 13.14 2.01
C THR A 80 7.02 13.06 3.54
N TYR A 81 7.88 12.30 4.20
CA TYR A 81 7.92 12.20 5.66
C TYR A 81 8.06 13.60 6.29
N LEU A 82 8.98 14.42 5.78
CA LEU A 82 9.18 15.79 6.27
C LEU A 82 7.98 16.69 5.98
N ASP A 83 7.37 16.60 4.80
CA ASP A 83 6.16 17.39 4.45
C ASP A 83 4.95 16.99 5.30
N ALA A 84 4.93 15.75 5.80
CA ALA A 84 3.87 15.24 6.65
C ALA A 84 3.98 15.70 8.10
N VAL A 85 5.16 16.13 8.59
CA VAL A 85 5.36 16.54 9.99
C VAL A 85 4.37 17.63 10.43
N PRO A 86 4.13 18.72 9.67
CA PRO A 86 3.22 19.78 10.10
C PRO A 86 1.75 19.39 10.03
N THR A 87 1.39 18.47 9.12
CA THR A 87 -0.01 18.09 8.84
C THR A 87 -0.45 16.83 9.58
N GLY A 88 0.49 16.02 10.06
CA GLY A 88 0.22 14.69 10.62
C GLY A 88 -0.24 13.66 9.57
N HIS A 89 0.03 13.88 8.28
CA HIS A 89 -0.37 12.94 7.22
C HIS A 89 0.36 11.61 7.36
N THR A 90 -0.38 10.52 7.60
CA THR A 90 0.19 9.17 7.78
C THR A 90 -0.31 8.20 6.73
N THR A 91 0.58 7.34 6.25
CA THR A 91 0.22 6.12 5.51
C THR A 91 0.99 4.92 6.05
N TYR A 92 0.30 3.79 6.15
CA TYR A 92 0.87 2.54 6.63
C TYR A 92 1.59 2.69 7.98
N GLY A 93 0.89 3.24 8.99
CA GLY A 93 1.39 3.34 10.36
C GLY A 93 2.43 4.44 10.64
N ALA A 94 2.94 5.16 9.64
CA ALA A 94 3.92 6.23 9.83
C ALA A 94 3.69 7.45 8.91
N LEU A 95 4.38 8.56 9.19
CA LEU A 95 4.26 9.82 8.44
C LEU A 95 4.64 9.67 6.96
N GLY A 96 4.02 10.47 6.10
CA GLY A 96 4.33 10.54 4.67
C GLY A 96 3.73 9.39 3.85
N ASP A 97 3.87 9.53 2.52
CA ASP A 97 3.41 8.56 1.53
C ASP A 97 4.46 7.46 1.26
N VAL A 98 3.98 6.25 1.00
CA VAL A 98 4.77 5.14 0.44
C VAL A 98 4.63 5.13 -1.07
N ILE A 99 5.75 5.13 -1.78
CA ILE A 99 5.80 5.18 -3.24
C ILE A 99 6.34 3.89 -3.83
N VAL A 100 5.92 3.59 -5.06
CA VAL A 100 6.46 2.54 -5.90
C VAL A 100 7.23 3.19 -7.04
N TYR A 101 8.50 2.84 -7.20
CA TYR A 101 9.33 3.33 -8.29
C TYR A 101 10.18 2.22 -8.91
N TYR A 102 10.57 2.42 -10.15
CA TYR A 102 11.36 1.48 -10.92
C TYR A 102 12.35 2.22 -11.82
N LYS A 103 13.64 1.99 -11.59
CA LYS A 103 14.71 2.48 -12.45
C LYS A 103 15.16 1.36 -13.38
N SER A 104 15.43 1.69 -14.65
CA SER A 104 16.00 0.75 -15.62
C SER A 104 17.27 0.07 -15.06
N GLY A 105 17.37 -1.25 -15.25
CA GLY A 105 18.44 -2.07 -14.69
C GLY A 105 18.12 -2.73 -13.34
N MET A 106 16.98 -2.40 -12.72
CA MET A 106 16.48 -3.11 -11.53
C MET A 106 15.72 -4.39 -11.93
N SER A 107 15.79 -5.42 -11.09
CA SER A 107 15.06 -6.67 -11.32
C SER A 107 13.60 -6.61 -10.90
N LYS A 108 13.26 -5.74 -9.94
CA LYS A 108 11.93 -5.55 -9.37
C LYS A 108 11.74 -4.08 -8.97
N PRO A 109 10.51 -3.54 -8.99
CA PRO A 109 10.23 -2.23 -8.43
C PRO A 109 10.50 -2.19 -6.92
N ILE A 110 10.80 -1.02 -6.40
CA ILE A 110 10.93 -0.76 -4.96
C ILE A 110 9.64 -0.10 -4.48
N ILE A 111 9.17 -0.52 -3.31
CA ILE A 111 8.07 0.11 -2.57
C ILE A 111 8.60 0.60 -1.23
N HIS A 112 8.87 1.90 -1.10
CA HIS A 112 9.46 2.49 0.10
C HIS A 112 8.85 3.85 0.42
N ARG A 113 9.06 4.31 1.64
CA ARG A 113 8.54 5.60 2.11
C ARG A 113 9.38 6.74 1.58
N ALA A 114 8.73 7.80 1.10
CA ALA A 114 9.40 9.02 0.68
C ALA A 114 9.81 9.83 1.92
N MET A 115 11.11 10.09 2.10
CA MET A 115 11.67 10.78 3.27
C MET A 115 11.62 12.30 3.08
N CYS A 116 12.20 12.78 1.98
CA CYS A 116 12.23 14.20 1.63
C CYS A 116 12.38 14.37 0.11
N ASN A 117 12.04 15.56 -0.38
CA ASN A 117 12.28 15.96 -1.76
C ASN A 117 13.47 16.93 -1.82
N LEU A 118 14.47 16.59 -2.62
CA LEU A 118 15.62 17.44 -2.88
C LEU A 118 15.38 18.27 -4.13
N VAL A 119 15.69 19.55 -4.08
CA VAL A 119 15.66 20.45 -5.24
C VAL A 119 17.09 20.87 -5.54
N TYR A 120 17.61 20.52 -6.72
CA TYR A 120 18.98 20.90 -7.07
C TYR A 120 19.09 22.42 -7.26
N ASN A 121 20.00 23.04 -6.51
CA ASN A 121 20.26 24.47 -6.59
C ASN A 121 21.35 24.73 -7.64
N THR A 122 20.94 25.15 -8.84
CA THR A 122 21.87 25.37 -9.96
C THR A 122 22.84 26.54 -9.73
N THR A 123 22.50 27.49 -8.85
CA THR A 123 23.35 28.64 -8.54
C THR A 123 24.44 28.28 -7.54
N GLY A 124 24.08 27.54 -6.49
CA GLY A 124 24.99 27.21 -5.40
C GLY A 124 25.65 25.82 -5.48
N GLY A 125 25.14 24.92 -6.33
CA GLY A 125 25.72 23.60 -6.60
C GLY A 125 25.39 22.50 -5.59
N GLY A 126 24.58 22.81 -4.57
CA GLY A 126 24.02 21.88 -3.57
C GLY A 126 22.52 21.63 -3.75
N PHE A 127 21.83 21.29 -2.65
CA PHE A 127 20.40 21.02 -2.63
C PHE A 127 19.63 21.97 -1.72
N ASP A 128 18.48 22.43 -2.20
CA ASP A 128 17.44 23.01 -1.36
C ASP A 128 16.49 21.89 -0.89
N ILE A 129 16.06 21.95 0.36
CA ILE A 129 15.20 20.96 1.02
C ILE A 129 14.07 21.74 1.73
N PRO A 130 13.11 22.28 0.97
CA PRO A 130 12.13 23.25 1.50
C PRO A 130 11.33 22.74 2.69
N ALA A 131 11.07 21.43 2.76
CA ALA A 131 10.33 20.80 3.86
C ALA A 131 10.94 21.09 5.24
N LEU A 132 12.27 21.18 5.34
CA LEU A 132 12.97 21.44 6.60
C LEU A 132 12.62 22.79 7.23
N ALA A 133 12.15 23.77 6.44
CA ALA A 133 11.71 25.06 6.94
C ALA A 133 10.47 24.94 7.86
N ASN A 134 9.69 23.88 7.71
CA ASN A 134 8.46 23.65 8.46
C ASN A 134 8.58 22.55 9.53
N VAL A 135 9.78 21.99 9.72
CA VAL A 135 10.04 20.88 10.63
C VAL A 135 10.76 21.40 11.89
N PRO A 136 10.45 20.89 13.10
CA PRO A 136 11.14 21.29 14.32
C PRO A 136 12.66 21.19 14.20
N SER A 137 13.37 22.21 14.67
CA SER A 137 14.84 22.27 14.59
C SER A 137 15.55 21.16 15.37
N SER A 138 14.87 20.46 16.28
CA SER A 138 15.41 19.29 16.99
C SER A 138 15.46 18.04 16.12
N MET A 139 14.67 17.98 15.04
CA MET A 139 14.51 16.79 14.20
C MET A 139 15.57 16.67 13.11
N TRP A 140 16.38 17.72 12.90
CA TRP A 140 17.40 17.68 11.86
C TRP A 140 18.62 18.53 12.16
N SER A 141 19.74 18.16 11.54
CA SER A 141 20.94 18.98 11.46
C SER A 141 21.61 18.79 10.10
N VAL A 142 22.48 19.73 9.75
CA VAL A 142 23.34 19.63 8.57
C VAL A 142 24.77 19.84 9.00
N THR A 143 25.73 19.20 8.33
CA THR A 143 27.15 19.44 8.60
C THR A 143 27.50 20.92 8.34
N GLY A 144 28.15 21.56 9.32
CA GLY A 144 28.54 22.97 9.29
C GLY A 144 27.97 23.76 10.47
N ASP A 145 28.34 25.05 10.59
CA ASP A 145 27.99 25.88 11.74
C ASP A 145 26.56 26.46 11.69
N GLU A 146 25.94 26.52 10.51
CA GLU A 146 24.62 27.14 10.32
C GLU A 146 23.57 26.14 9.82
N LYS A 147 22.45 26.04 10.55
CA LYS A 147 21.26 25.29 10.10
C LYS A 147 20.60 26.02 8.93
N ARG A 148 20.94 25.62 7.73
CA ARG A 148 20.29 26.06 6.49
C ARG A 148 19.63 24.88 5.80
N TRP A 149 18.49 25.15 5.15
CA TRP A 149 17.76 24.19 4.33
C TRP A 149 17.92 24.46 2.83
N TRP A 150 18.69 25.50 2.46
CA TRP A 150 19.03 25.84 1.08
C TRP A 150 20.53 25.62 0.84
N ASN A 151 20.86 25.28 -0.41
CA ASN A 151 22.22 25.00 -0.89
C ASN A 151 23.04 24.14 0.09
N VAL A 152 22.45 23.04 0.54
CA VAL A 152 23.07 22.05 1.41
C VAL A 152 23.83 21.04 0.56
N ASP A 153 25.10 20.84 0.87
CA ASP A 153 26.04 20.01 0.13
C ASP A 153 26.83 19.03 1.03
N GLY A 154 26.63 19.09 2.35
CA GLY A 154 27.24 18.20 3.34
C GLY A 154 26.37 16.97 3.70
N VAL A 155 26.40 16.57 4.97
CA VAL A 155 25.53 15.50 5.48
C VAL A 155 24.28 16.11 6.11
N LEU A 156 23.11 15.66 5.70
CA LEU A 156 21.83 15.93 6.37
C LEU A 156 21.53 14.79 7.35
N GLU A 157 21.39 15.13 8.62
CA GLU A 157 20.95 14.21 9.67
C GLU A 157 19.47 14.47 9.95
N LEU A 158 18.66 13.42 9.93
CA LEU A 158 17.26 13.44 10.36
C LEU A 158 17.12 12.50 11.57
N TYR A 159 16.56 13.01 12.66
CA TYR A 159 16.44 12.31 13.93
C TYR A 159 15.01 11.80 14.18
N ASP A 160 14.90 10.73 14.97
CA ASP A 160 13.63 10.13 15.40
C ASP A 160 12.69 9.74 14.25
N ILE A 161 13.24 9.22 13.15
CA ILE A 161 12.47 8.89 11.95
C ILE A 161 11.82 7.51 12.04
N GLY A 162 10.54 7.47 11.66
CA GLY A 162 9.77 6.23 11.53
C GLY A 162 9.47 5.53 12.86
N TYR A 163 8.95 4.30 12.76
CA TYR A 163 8.54 3.52 13.92
C TYR A 163 9.71 3.20 14.86
N GLN A 164 10.87 2.86 14.29
CA GLN A 164 12.09 2.50 15.05
C GLN A 164 12.84 3.71 15.61
N LYS A 165 12.41 4.95 15.31
CA LYS A 165 13.08 6.20 15.69
C LYS A 165 14.54 6.24 15.27
N VAL A 166 14.80 5.98 14.00
CA VAL A 166 16.15 5.91 13.47
C VAL A 166 16.72 7.30 13.23
N THR A 167 18.05 7.41 13.34
CA THR A 167 18.80 8.54 12.78
C THR A 167 19.13 8.23 11.32
N LEU A 168 18.61 9.04 10.40
CA LEU A 168 18.86 8.93 8.97
C LEU A 168 19.89 9.97 8.54
N SER A 169 21.09 9.49 8.20
CA SER A 169 22.24 10.29 7.76
C SER A 169 22.37 10.23 6.23
N ILE A 170 21.98 11.31 5.55
CA ILE A 170 21.97 11.45 4.08
C ILE A 170 23.21 12.23 3.65
N ASP A 171 24.13 11.54 2.98
CA ASP A 171 25.36 12.13 2.46
C ASP A 171 25.10 12.80 1.10
N LEU A 172 24.86 14.12 1.11
CA LEU A 172 24.59 14.89 -0.10
C LEU A 172 25.87 15.15 -0.89
N THR A 173 27.03 15.22 -0.22
CA THR A 173 28.34 15.38 -0.87
C THR A 173 28.59 14.20 -1.80
N ALA A 174 28.54 12.97 -1.27
CA ALA A 174 28.76 11.76 -2.05
C ALA A 174 27.74 11.60 -3.18
N MET A 175 26.50 12.01 -2.95
CA MET A 175 25.44 11.97 -3.96
C MET A 175 25.70 12.97 -5.11
N LEU A 176 26.12 14.19 -4.79
CA LEU A 176 26.51 15.20 -5.78
C LEU A 176 27.74 14.73 -6.56
N ASP A 177 28.76 14.21 -5.90
CA ASP A 177 29.98 13.68 -6.54
C ASP A 177 29.65 12.54 -7.51
N TYR A 178 28.74 11.65 -7.12
CA TYR A 178 28.27 10.58 -7.99
C TYR A 178 27.59 11.12 -9.26
N MET A 179 26.65 12.06 -9.14
CA MET A 179 25.94 12.61 -10.29
C MET A 179 26.83 13.50 -11.19
N LYS A 180 27.82 14.19 -10.61
CA LYS A 180 28.81 14.99 -11.34
C LYS A 180 29.85 14.13 -12.04
N SER A 181 29.97 12.85 -11.67
CA SER A 181 30.92 11.94 -12.31
C SER A 181 30.64 11.80 -13.82
N PRO A 182 31.69 11.83 -14.67
CA PRO A 182 31.54 11.61 -16.11
C PRO A 182 30.85 10.28 -16.46
N ASN A 183 30.95 9.28 -15.59
CA ASN A 183 30.33 7.96 -15.77
C ASN A 183 28.80 7.99 -15.66
N TYR A 184 28.21 9.11 -15.20
CA TYR A 184 26.77 9.23 -14.90
C TYR A 184 26.12 10.47 -15.53
N GLY A 185 26.69 10.99 -16.63
CA GLY A 185 26.10 12.08 -17.41
C GLY A 185 26.34 13.48 -16.84
N GLY A 186 27.05 13.60 -15.71
CA GLY A 186 27.61 14.85 -15.19
C GLY A 186 26.58 15.93 -14.82
N THR A 187 25.29 15.60 -14.73
CA THR A 187 24.21 16.58 -14.55
C THR A 187 23.43 16.26 -13.27
N PRO A 188 23.72 16.96 -12.17
CA PRO A 188 22.95 16.82 -10.93
C PRO A 188 21.49 17.19 -11.12
N HIS A 189 20.62 16.53 -10.36
CA HIS A 189 19.18 16.79 -10.36
C HIS A 189 18.60 16.55 -8.96
N GLY A 190 17.40 17.09 -8.74
CA GLY A 190 16.60 16.84 -7.55
C GLY A 190 15.73 15.57 -7.66
N GLY A 191 14.95 15.30 -6.63
CA GLY A 191 14.01 14.18 -6.56
C GLY A 191 13.85 13.65 -5.14
N LEU A 192 13.16 12.52 -5.02
CA LEU A 192 12.83 11.96 -3.70
C LEU A 192 13.98 11.12 -3.15
N ILE A 193 14.22 11.26 -1.85
CA ILE A 193 14.96 10.29 -1.05
C ILE A 193 13.97 9.30 -0.46
N THR A 194 14.30 8.02 -0.53
CA THR A 194 13.39 6.94 -0.13
C THR A 194 14.07 5.98 0.85
N MET A 195 13.29 5.40 1.76
CA MET A 195 13.76 4.43 2.74
C MET A 195 12.63 3.48 3.09
N GLY A 196 12.93 2.19 3.21
CA GLY A 196 12.01 1.22 3.80
C GLY A 196 11.89 1.38 5.31
N ASP A 197 10.71 1.21 5.88
CA ASP A 197 10.48 1.39 7.32
C ASP A 197 11.31 0.42 8.20
N TYR A 198 11.63 -0.76 7.68
CA TYR A 198 12.49 -1.75 8.32
C TYR A 198 13.98 -1.62 7.91
N ASN A 199 14.32 -0.69 7.01
CA ASN A 199 15.68 -0.58 6.50
C ASN A 199 16.56 0.20 7.49
N TRP A 200 17.04 -0.48 8.53
CA TRP A 200 17.94 0.09 9.53
C TRP A 200 19.01 -0.91 10.00
N TYR A 201 19.92 -0.44 10.83
CA TYR A 201 20.90 -1.24 11.57
C TYR A 201 21.24 -0.57 12.90
N GLU A 202 21.72 -1.33 13.87
CA GLU A 202 22.22 -0.79 15.12
C GLU A 202 23.69 -0.36 14.95
N GLY A 203 23.97 0.90 15.30
CA GLY A 203 25.32 1.46 15.33
C GLY A 203 26.13 0.93 16.52
N ALA A 204 27.45 1.18 16.50
CA ALA A 204 28.34 0.73 17.58
C ALA A 204 28.04 1.39 18.94
N ASP A 205 27.36 2.54 18.92
CA ASP A 205 26.90 3.33 20.05
C ASP A 205 25.47 2.95 20.51
N GLY A 206 24.83 1.97 19.88
CA GLY A 206 23.45 1.56 20.14
C GLY A 206 22.40 2.42 19.42
N THR A 207 22.81 3.41 18.62
CA THR A 207 21.87 4.24 17.85
C THR A 207 21.32 3.46 16.67
N TYR A 208 20.01 3.50 16.42
CA TYR A 208 19.43 2.91 15.22
C TYR A 208 19.64 3.83 14.02
N MET A 209 20.32 3.32 12.99
CA MET A 209 20.72 4.06 11.79
C MET A 209 19.89 3.64 10.58
N GLY A 210 19.27 4.61 9.91
CA GLY A 210 18.47 4.40 8.71
C GLY A 210 19.31 4.09 7.46
N LYS A 211 18.81 3.19 6.61
CA LYS A 211 19.42 2.80 5.33
C LYS A 211 18.57 3.29 4.16
N TYR A 212 18.74 4.56 3.79
CA TYR A 212 18.08 5.11 2.60
C TYR A 212 18.61 4.48 1.29
N ASP A 213 17.72 4.42 0.32
CA ASP A 213 17.90 3.63 -0.91
C ASP A 213 19.08 4.13 -1.72
N GLN A 214 19.23 5.45 -1.84
CA GLN A 214 20.27 6.08 -2.66
C GLN A 214 21.70 5.76 -2.18
N LYS A 215 21.89 5.34 -0.94
CA LYS A 215 23.20 4.88 -0.44
C LYS A 215 23.33 3.37 -0.47
N TRP A 216 22.27 2.64 -0.12
CA TRP A 216 22.35 1.21 0.18
C TRP A 216 21.93 0.29 -0.98
N ILE A 217 21.28 0.82 -2.01
CA ILE A 217 20.93 0.08 -3.22
C ILE A 217 21.93 0.47 -4.31
N SER A 218 22.56 -0.52 -4.97
CA SER A 218 23.64 -0.25 -5.92
C SER A 218 23.15 0.41 -7.22
N THR A 219 21.93 0.09 -7.64
CA THR A 219 21.31 0.59 -8.88
C THR A 219 20.67 1.97 -8.72
N VAL A 220 20.42 2.40 -7.48
CA VAL A 220 19.76 3.67 -7.14
C VAL A 220 20.75 4.47 -6.31
N LYS A 221 21.45 5.42 -6.92
CA LYS A 221 22.48 6.26 -6.26
C LYS A 221 22.21 7.76 -6.33
N GLU A 222 21.18 8.13 -7.09
CA GLU A 222 20.72 9.50 -7.32
C GLU A 222 19.25 9.59 -6.86
N PRO A 223 18.73 10.79 -6.55
CA PRO A 223 17.35 10.97 -6.11
C PRO A 223 16.34 10.33 -7.08
N VAL A 224 15.21 9.83 -6.57
CA VAL A 224 14.17 9.25 -7.42
C VAL A 224 13.53 10.34 -8.28
N LYS A 225 13.64 10.19 -9.61
CA LYS A 225 13.07 11.11 -10.62
C LYS A 225 11.60 10.82 -10.87
N ASP A 226 10.88 11.84 -11.35
CA ASP A 226 9.50 11.74 -11.85
C ASP A 226 9.33 10.56 -12.84
N GLU A 227 10.28 10.38 -13.75
CA GLU A 227 10.25 9.33 -14.78
C GLU A 227 10.40 7.89 -14.23
N TRP A 228 10.85 7.71 -12.99
CA TRP A 228 10.95 6.39 -12.34
C TRP A 228 9.73 6.08 -11.49
N LEU A 229 8.88 7.08 -11.21
CA LEU A 229 7.68 6.88 -10.41
C LEU A 229 6.71 5.98 -11.16
N VAL A 230 6.25 4.95 -10.47
CA VAL A 230 5.15 4.10 -10.93
C VAL A 230 3.84 4.57 -10.29
N GLY A 231 3.86 4.81 -8.98
CA GLY A 231 2.67 5.17 -8.23
C GLY A 231 2.91 5.37 -6.74
N LYS A 232 1.85 5.62 -6.00
CA LYS A 232 1.83 5.61 -4.53
C LYS A 232 0.87 4.56 -4.01
N ALA A 233 1.25 3.92 -2.91
CA ALA A 233 0.46 2.90 -2.26
C ALA A 233 -0.79 3.53 -1.60
N ARG A 234 -1.99 2.98 -1.84
CA ARG A 234 -3.27 3.55 -1.37
C ARG A 234 -4.28 2.55 -0.78
N GLY A 235 -3.89 1.29 -0.61
CA GLY A 235 -4.70 0.30 0.07
C GLY A 235 -3.95 -1.01 0.21
N GLU A 236 -4.39 -1.83 1.15
CA GLU A 236 -3.83 -3.15 1.41
C GLU A 236 -4.94 -4.19 1.42
N LEU A 237 -4.61 -5.39 0.95
CA LEU A 237 -5.33 -6.62 1.23
C LEU A 237 -4.37 -7.50 2.02
N PRO A 238 -4.47 -7.50 3.36
CA PRO A 238 -3.50 -8.17 4.24
C PRO A 238 -3.38 -9.66 3.92
N TRP A 239 -2.17 -10.22 4.02
CA TRP A 239 -1.78 -11.64 3.93
C TRP A 239 -2.24 -12.45 2.70
N PHE A 240 -3.08 -11.92 1.81
CA PHE A 240 -3.57 -12.65 0.62
C PHE A 240 -2.49 -12.88 -0.44
N GLY A 241 -1.43 -12.07 -0.44
CA GLY A 241 -0.26 -12.25 -1.29
C GLY A 241 0.53 -13.52 -0.96
N LEU A 242 0.39 -14.06 0.27
CA LEU A 242 0.98 -15.34 0.66
C LEU A 242 0.51 -16.49 -0.24
N LEU A 243 -0.72 -16.44 -0.78
CA LEU A 243 -1.19 -17.44 -1.75
C LEU A 243 -0.25 -17.55 -2.95
N LYS A 244 0.15 -16.39 -3.51
CA LYS A 244 1.14 -16.34 -4.59
C LYS A 244 2.48 -16.86 -4.09
N LEU A 245 2.99 -16.34 -2.97
CA LEU A 245 4.33 -16.65 -2.48
C LEU A 245 4.52 -18.15 -2.17
N TYR A 246 3.52 -18.81 -1.58
CA TYR A 246 3.54 -20.24 -1.36
C TYR A 246 3.40 -21.03 -2.65
N ALA A 247 2.50 -20.63 -3.55
CA ALA A 247 2.32 -21.31 -4.84
C ALA A 247 3.58 -21.24 -5.72
N THR A 248 4.34 -20.15 -5.65
CA THR A 248 5.59 -19.99 -6.40
C THR A 248 6.83 -20.47 -5.65
N GLY A 249 6.69 -20.91 -4.39
CA GLY A 249 7.83 -21.32 -3.55
C GLY A 249 8.79 -20.16 -3.21
N THR A 250 8.31 -18.92 -3.24
CA THR A 250 9.11 -17.70 -2.99
C THR A 250 8.81 -17.07 -1.63
N ALA A 251 8.02 -17.72 -0.77
CA ALA A 251 7.74 -17.25 0.58
C ALA A 251 9.03 -17.20 1.42
N PRO A 252 9.44 -16.02 1.93
CA PRO A 252 10.63 -15.91 2.76
C PRO A 252 10.49 -16.62 4.12
N SER A 253 11.61 -17.04 4.73
CA SER A 253 11.62 -17.67 6.05
C SER A 253 11.16 -16.75 7.19
N TYR A 254 11.25 -15.44 6.99
CA TYR A 254 10.82 -14.39 7.93
C TYR A 254 9.39 -13.92 7.69
N THR A 255 8.60 -14.62 6.87
CA THR A 255 7.18 -14.31 6.68
C THR A 255 6.46 -14.28 8.04
N PRO A 256 5.69 -13.24 8.37
CA PRO A 256 5.01 -13.14 9.66
C PRO A 256 4.11 -14.35 9.91
N ARG A 257 4.20 -14.92 11.11
CA ARG A 257 3.53 -16.18 11.44
C ARG A 257 2.02 -15.98 11.56
N ASN A 258 1.59 -14.89 12.17
CA ASN A 258 0.17 -14.55 12.26
C ASN A 258 -0.49 -14.38 10.89
N SER A 259 0.19 -13.81 9.88
CA SER A 259 -0.35 -13.66 8.52
C SER A 259 -0.81 -14.99 7.91
N VAL A 260 -0.12 -16.11 8.19
CA VAL A 260 -0.53 -17.43 7.70
C VAL A 260 -1.82 -17.89 8.36
N VAL A 261 -1.92 -17.70 9.68
CA VAL A 261 -3.12 -18.05 10.46
C VAL A 261 -4.31 -17.18 10.01
N ASP A 262 -4.08 -15.89 9.84
CA ASP A 262 -5.09 -14.92 9.44
C ASP A 262 -5.55 -15.14 8.00
N LEU A 263 -4.66 -15.59 7.11
CA LEU A 263 -5.04 -16.04 5.77
C LEU A 263 -5.98 -17.25 5.83
N ILE A 264 -5.63 -18.28 6.59
CA ILE A 264 -6.46 -19.48 6.72
C ILE A 264 -7.82 -19.11 7.32
N ALA A 265 -7.83 -18.27 8.36
CA ALA A 265 -9.06 -17.77 8.97
C ALA A 265 -9.89 -16.94 7.98
N SER A 266 -9.27 -16.10 7.16
CA SER A 266 -9.94 -15.30 6.14
C SER A 266 -10.57 -16.17 5.05
N ILE A 267 -9.86 -17.19 4.57
CA ILE A 267 -10.39 -18.16 3.60
C ILE A 267 -11.55 -18.94 4.21
N ALA A 268 -11.40 -19.43 5.45
CA ALA A 268 -12.47 -20.11 6.16
C ALA A 268 -13.69 -19.20 6.33
N ALA A 269 -13.51 -17.94 6.68
CA ALA A 269 -14.58 -16.95 6.78
C ALA A 269 -15.28 -16.75 5.43
N ILE A 270 -14.54 -16.57 4.33
CA ILE A 270 -15.11 -16.40 2.97
C ILE A 270 -15.98 -17.61 2.58
N VAL A 271 -15.56 -18.83 2.94
CA VAL A 271 -16.31 -20.06 2.62
C VAL A 271 -17.50 -20.28 3.56
N LEU A 272 -17.33 -20.03 4.86
CA LEU A 272 -18.34 -20.31 5.88
C LEU A 272 -19.40 -19.21 5.99
N LEU A 273 -19.06 -17.95 5.74
CA LEU A 273 -19.96 -16.81 5.90
C LEU A 273 -21.25 -16.96 5.09
N PRO A 274 -21.24 -17.32 3.78
CA PRO A 274 -22.47 -17.53 3.02
C PRO A 274 -23.35 -18.62 3.62
N ILE A 275 -22.74 -19.73 4.09
CA ILE A 275 -23.44 -20.87 4.68
C ILE A 275 -24.13 -20.46 5.98
N ILE A 276 -23.40 -19.74 6.85
CA ILE A 276 -23.92 -19.23 8.12
C ILE A 276 -25.07 -18.24 7.86
N LEU A 277 -24.91 -17.32 6.92
CA LEU A 277 -25.95 -16.37 6.53
C LEU A 277 -27.21 -17.10 6.03
N ASP A 278 -27.06 -18.13 5.19
CA ASP A 278 -28.19 -18.93 4.72
C ASP A 278 -28.93 -19.63 5.86
N ILE A 279 -28.21 -20.22 6.81
CA ILE A 279 -28.80 -20.87 8.01
C ILE A 279 -29.54 -19.85 8.87
N ILE A 280 -28.91 -18.70 9.15
CA ILE A 280 -29.53 -17.63 9.96
C ILE A 280 -30.80 -17.13 9.27
N LEU A 281 -30.74 -16.86 7.97
CA LEU A 281 -31.89 -16.40 7.20
C LEU A 281 -33.02 -17.44 7.17
N ASP A 282 -32.70 -18.75 7.10
CA ASP A 282 -33.71 -19.81 7.20
C ASP A 282 -34.34 -19.88 8.60
N LEU A 283 -33.54 -19.80 9.66
CA LEU A 283 -34.03 -19.77 11.05
C LEU A 283 -34.90 -18.53 11.33
N MET A 284 -34.51 -17.36 10.82
CA MET A 284 -35.30 -16.12 10.94
C MET A 284 -36.65 -16.23 10.23
N LYS A 285 -36.68 -16.82 9.02
CA LYS A 285 -37.92 -17.11 8.30
C LYS A 285 -38.82 -18.06 9.11
N ARG A 286 -38.26 -19.10 9.73
CA ARG A 286 -39.03 -20.02 10.60
C ARG A 286 -39.60 -19.33 11.84
N ARG A 287 -38.93 -18.28 12.35
CA ARG A 287 -39.39 -17.46 13.48
C ARG A 287 -40.34 -16.31 13.07
N GLY A 288 -40.73 -16.22 11.80
CA GLY A 288 -41.69 -15.22 11.30
C GLY A 288 -41.10 -13.83 11.06
N VAL A 289 -39.77 -13.66 11.09
CA VAL A 289 -39.11 -12.39 10.82
C VAL A 289 -38.75 -12.31 9.33
N HIS A 290 -39.49 -11.49 8.58
CA HIS A 290 -39.24 -11.25 7.15
C HIS A 290 -38.38 -9.99 6.96
N LEU A 291 -37.07 -10.17 6.72
CA LEU A 291 -36.11 -9.06 6.57
C LEU A 291 -36.30 -8.24 5.28
N PHE A 292 -36.97 -8.81 4.28
CA PHE A 292 -37.40 -8.10 3.08
C PHE A 292 -38.92 -8.21 3.01
N GLY A 293 -39.60 -7.11 3.33
CA GLY A 293 -41.05 -7.01 3.32
C GLY A 293 -41.59 -7.36 1.94
N LYS A 294 -42.38 -8.44 1.85
CA LYS A 294 -43.26 -8.65 0.70
C LYS A 294 -44.32 -7.55 0.73
N ASN A 295 -44.25 -6.61 -0.21
CA ASN A 295 -45.41 -5.82 -0.59
C ASN A 295 -46.52 -6.80 -1.01
N LYS A 296 -47.52 -6.98 -0.14
CA LYS A 296 -48.78 -7.64 -0.50
C LYS A 296 -49.49 -6.70 -1.46
N VAL A 297 -49.43 -7.00 -2.76
CA VAL A 297 -50.50 -6.58 -3.68
C VAL A 297 -51.73 -7.37 -3.23
N LYS A 298 -52.75 -6.65 -2.76
CA LYS A 298 -54.08 -7.20 -2.46
C LYS A 298 -54.70 -7.62 -3.79
N ASP A 299 -54.98 -8.90 -3.97
CA ASP A 299 -55.99 -9.35 -4.93
C ASP A 299 -57.35 -8.92 -4.34
N GLU A 300 -57.98 -7.92 -4.95
CA GLU A 300 -59.37 -7.55 -4.68
C GLU A 300 -60.31 -8.65 -5.20
N GLY A 301 -61.28 -8.99 -4.36
CA GLY A 301 -62.08 -10.21 -4.41
C GLY A 301 -63.04 -10.34 -5.58
N SER A 302 -63.16 -11.57 -6.06
CA SER A 302 -64.37 -12.08 -6.71
C SER A 302 -65.32 -12.63 -5.64
N ASP A 303 -66.14 -11.76 -5.04
CA ASP A 303 -67.26 -12.20 -4.20
C ASP A 303 -68.48 -12.46 -5.10
N LYS A 304 -68.67 -13.73 -5.46
CA LYS A 304 -69.91 -14.24 -6.05
C LYS A 304 -71.00 -14.20 -4.97
N ARG A 305 -72.08 -13.45 -5.20
CA ARG A 305 -73.33 -13.59 -4.46
C ARG A 305 -74.50 -13.76 -5.42
N ASP A 306 -75.13 -14.93 -5.29
CA ASP A 306 -76.57 -15.25 -5.36
C ASP A 306 -76.71 -16.72 -4.92
N PRO A 307 -77.84 -17.23 -4.35
CA PRO A 307 -79.13 -16.61 -3.94
C PRO A 307 -79.52 -17.01 -2.46
N PRO A 308 -80.75 -16.78 -1.91
CA PRO A 308 -81.99 -17.53 -2.27
C PRO A 308 -83.32 -16.73 -2.30
N GLU A 309 -84.29 -17.35 -2.99
CA GLU A 309 -85.74 -17.06 -3.24
C GLU A 309 -86.11 -15.94 -4.22
#